data_AF-A0A7V9ZQ39-F1
#
_entry.id   AF-A0A7V9ZQ39-F1
#
_cell.length_a   1.000
_cell.length_b   1.000
_cell.length_c   1.000
_cell.angle_alpha   90.00
_cell.angle_beta   90.00
_cell.angle_gamma   90.00
#
_symmetry.space_group_name_H-M   'P 1'
#
loop_
_entity.id
_entity.type
_entity.pdbx_description
1 polymer ?
#
loop_
_entity_poly.entity_id
_entity_poly.type
_entity_poly.pdbx_seq_one_letter_code
_entity_poly.pdbx_strand_id
1 'polypeptide(L)'
;METEKQSTKEVRTFDRSEESEPSPSSVAPGKSSLGNRRILITCAAIFIVALGCRLLSWHDNRFEARKVQTAVTDGYKHTGRLLQQGGISSFFNANSPLGDPNHLGHPPGYSILIAATFSMFGESDASLQLIQILADAIAAVVVYLIALALLNSAIATIAGLLVALAPQFTYNSVMLLPDSLSVLPILLAIYFLTRAYKRPRLLTFVVVGALVGLSCWLRANALLLAPFMAAIVPLLF
;
A
#
# COMPACT_ATOMS: atom_id res chain seq x y z
N MET A 1 -9.35 82.46 -15.35
CA MET A 1 -10.66 83.13 -15.25
C MET A 1 -11.39 82.81 -16.55
N GLU A 2 -12.16 81.72 -16.63
CA GLU A 2 -13.52 81.56 -16.03
C GLU A 2 -14.55 82.39 -16.81
N THR A 3 -15.75 81.96 -17.21
CA THR A 3 -16.53 80.69 -17.09
C THR A 3 -17.58 80.72 -18.24
N GLU A 4 -18.28 79.66 -18.69
CA GLU A 4 -18.32 78.20 -18.46
C GLU A 4 -18.85 77.53 -19.78
N LYS A 5 -18.95 76.20 -19.86
CA LYS A 5 -19.80 75.48 -20.84
C LYS A 5 -20.80 74.57 -20.12
N GLN A 6 -22.10 74.74 -20.37
CA GLN A 6 -23.15 73.78 -19.99
C GLN A 6 -24.22 73.63 -21.06
N SER A 7 -25.05 72.59 -20.89
CA SER A 7 -26.04 72.04 -21.83
C SER A 7 -25.41 71.24 -22.99
N THR A 8 -25.81 70.00 -23.30
CA THR A 8 -27.01 69.25 -22.85
C THR A 8 -26.67 67.75 -22.70
N LYS A 9 -27.18 67.07 -21.67
CA LYS A 9 -27.09 65.60 -21.54
C LYS A 9 -28.19 64.93 -22.38
N GLU A 10 -27.81 64.14 -23.39
CA GLU A 10 -28.72 63.12 -23.94
C GLU A 10 -28.80 61.92 -22.99
N VAL A 11 -30.02 61.59 -22.56
CA VAL A 11 -30.31 60.35 -21.82
C VAL A 11 -30.82 59.33 -22.82
N ARG A 12 -29.94 58.43 -23.29
CA ARG A 12 -30.36 57.22 -23.99
C ARG A 12 -30.70 56.12 -22.98
N THR A 13 -31.99 55.97 -22.70
CA THR A 13 -32.53 54.70 -22.23
C THR A 13 -32.29 53.64 -23.29
N PHE A 14 -31.42 52.66 -23.02
CA PHE A 14 -31.26 51.48 -23.86
C PHE A 14 -32.05 50.31 -23.26
N ASP A 15 -32.55 49.46 -24.15
CA ASP A 15 -33.65 48.55 -23.89
C ASP A 15 -33.27 47.32 -23.05
N ARG A 16 -34.24 46.78 -22.32
CA ARG A 16 -34.09 45.61 -21.43
C ARG A 16 -34.57 44.36 -22.16
N SER A 17 -33.81 43.90 -23.15
CA SER A 17 -34.02 42.59 -23.76
C SER A 17 -33.75 41.49 -22.72
N GLU A 18 -34.79 40.74 -22.37
CA GLU A 18 -34.71 39.60 -21.44
C GLU A 18 -33.84 38.48 -22.03
N GLU A 19 -32.64 38.30 -21.48
CA GLU A 19 -31.76 37.19 -21.83
C GLU A 19 -32.25 35.92 -21.11
N SER A 20 -32.90 35.03 -21.86
CA SER A 20 -33.54 33.82 -21.35
C SER A 20 -32.55 32.90 -20.64
N GLU A 21 -32.86 32.49 -19.41
CA GLU A 21 -32.01 31.58 -18.63
C GLU A 21 -31.75 30.24 -19.36
N PRO A 22 -30.50 29.73 -19.38
CA PRO A 22 -30.21 28.41 -19.93
C PRO A 22 -30.70 27.30 -19.00
N SER A 23 -31.47 26.36 -19.56
CA SER A 23 -32.09 25.25 -18.81
C SER A 23 -31.07 24.29 -18.17
N PRO A 24 -31.27 23.85 -16.92
CA PRO A 24 -30.34 22.97 -16.22
C PRO A 24 -30.54 21.49 -16.60
N SER A 25 -30.23 21.11 -17.85
CA SER A 25 -30.38 19.72 -18.32
C SER A 25 -29.21 19.21 -19.18
N SER A 26 -28.04 19.01 -18.58
CA SER A 26 -27.00 18.12 -19.14
C SER A 26 -26.00 17.58 -18.11
N VAL A 27 -26.48 16.95 -17.03
CA VAL A 27 -25.62 16.05 -16.24
C VAL A 27 -25.33 14.80 -17.07
N ALA A 28 -24.22 14.80 -17.81
CA ALA A 28 -23.79 13.67 -18.64
C ALA A 28 -23.02 12.62 -17.81
N PRO A 29 -23.61 11.48 -17.42
CA PRO A 29 -22.99 10.52 -16.50
C PRO A 29 -22.33 9.39 -17.30
N GLY A 30 -21.35 9.72 -18.14
CA GLY A 30 -20.83 8.79 -19.15
C GLY A 30 -19.32 8.49 -19.14
N LYS A 31 -18.46 9.42 -18.69
CA LYS A 31 -17.00 9.32 -18.89
C LYS A 31 -16.22 8.64 -17.75
N SER A 32 -16.78 8.56 -16.54
CA SER A 32 -16.07 8.03 -15.35
C SER A 32 -16.11 6.51 -15.21
N SER A 33 -17.22 5.85 -15.56
CA SER A 33 -17.41 4.41 -15.37
C SER A 33 -16.48 3.55 -16.24
N LEU A 34 -16.29 3.94 -17.51
CA LEU A 34 -15.41 3.25 -18.47
C LEU A 34 -13.93 3.32 -18.05
N GLY A 35 -13.49 4.45 -17.50
CA GLY A 35 -12.14 4.61 -16.95
C GLY A 35 -11.91 3.69 -15.74
N ASN A 36 -12.83 3.72 -14.77
CA ASN A 36 -12.74 2.88 -13.57
C ASN A 36 -12.78 1.38 -13.90
N ARG A 37 -13.62 0.96 -14.86
CA ARG A 37 -13.69 -0.44 -15.32
C ARG A 37 -12.37 -0.89 -15.96
N ARG A 38 -11.73 -0.05 -16.78
CA ARG A 38 -10.40 -0.36 -17.36
C ARG A 38 -9.34 -0.52 -16.28
N ILE A 39 -9.27 0.39 -15.32
CA ILE A 39 -8.33 0.32 -14.18
C ILE A 39 -8.54 -0.99 -13.41
N LEU A 40 -9.79 -1.35 -13.08
CA LEU A 40 -10.11 -2.58 -12.37
C LEU A 40 -9.67 -3.84 -13.15
N ILE A 41 -9.92 -3.88 -14.47
CA ILE A 41 -9.47 -4.98 -15.33
C ILE A 41 -7.94 -5.07 -15.36
N THR A 42 -7.22 -3.95 -15.46
CA THR A 42 -5.76 -3.94 -15.42
C THR A 42 -5.22 -4.40 -14.05
N CYS A 43 -5.81 -3.95 -12.94
CA CYS A 43 -5.48 -4.45 -11.60
C CYS A 43 -5.67 -5.97 -11.50
N ALA A 44 -6.81 -6.50 -11.97
CA ALA A 44 -7.10 -7.93 -11.94
C ALA A 44 -6.11 -8.72 -12.82
N ALA A 45 -5.78 -8.22 -14.02
CA ALA A 45 -4.80 -8.86 -14.90
C ALA A 45 -3.40 -8.90 -14.28
N ILE A 46 -2.91 -7.79 -13.74
CA ILE A 46 -1.61 -7.71 -13.06
C ILE A 46 -1.59 -8.63 -11.84
N PHE A 47 -2.67 -8.66 -11.05
CA PHE A 47 -2.80 -9.55 -9.90
C PHE A 47 -2.74 -11.03 -10.31
N ILE A 48 -3.50 -11.44 -11.33
CA ILE A 48 -3.54 -12.83 -11.82
C ILE A 48 -2.17 -13.26 -12.36
N VAL A 49 -1.49 -12.40 -13.14
CA VAL A 49 -0.13 -12.67 -13.63
C VAL A 49 0.85 -12.79 -12.45
N ALA A 50 0.83 -11.83 -11.52
CA ALA A 50 1.71 -11.83 -10.36
C ALA A 50 1.51 -13.07 -9.49
N LEU A 51 0.26 -13.42 -9.19
CA LEU A 51 -0.12 -14.60 -8.42
C LEU A 51 0.28 -15.88 -9.14
N GLY A 52 0.04 -15.99 -10.46
CA GLY A 52 0.42 -17.15 -11.27
C GLY A 52 1.94 -17.42 -11.24
N CYS A 53 2.76 -16.39 -11.46
CA CYS A 53 4.22 -16.53 -11.39
C CYS A 53 4.72 -16.92 -9.99
N ARG A 54 4.08 -16.43 -8.93
CA ARG A 54 4.42 -16.74 -7.53
C ARG A 54 3.98 -18.15 -7.14
N LEU A 55 2.81 -18.61 -7.58
CA LEU A 55 2.33 -19.97 -7.38
C LEU A 55 3.16 -21.00 -8.16
N LEU A 56 3.63 -20.66 -9.36
CA LEU A 56 4.57 -21.50 -10.11
C LEU A 56 5.93 -21.59 -9.39
N SER A 57 6.49 -20.44 -8.99
CA SER A 57 7.71 -20.40 -8.18
C SER A 57 7.55 -21.18 -6.86
N TRP A 58 6.39 -21.12 -6.22
CA TRP A 58 6.07 -21.90 -5.03
C TRP A 58 6.01 -23.40 -5.32
N HIS A 59 5.33 -23.81 -6.38
CA HIS A 59 5.24 -25.21 -6.78
C HIS A 59 6.63 -25.84 -6.94
N ASP A 60 7.52 -25.13 -7.65
CA ASP A 60 8.85 -25.63 -7.98
C ASP A 60 9.84 -25.51 -6.80
N ASN A 61 9.82 -24.37 -6.07
CA ASN A 61 10.83 -24.07 -5.06
C ASN A 61 10.43 -24.35 -3.60
N ARG A 62 9.17 -24.68 -3.28
CA ARG A 62 8.70 -24.84 -1.88
C ARG A 62 9.52 -25.80 -1.02
N PHE A 63 10.19 -26.80 -1.61
CA PHE A 63 11.03 -27.75 -0.89
C PHE A 63 12.46 -27.21 -0.64
N GLU A 64 13.02 -26.43 -1.57
CA GLU A 64 14.32 -25.79 -1.40
C GLU A 64 14.22 -24.54 -0.52
N ALA A 65 13.13 -23.77 -0.65
CA ALA A 65 12.85 -22.61 0.20
C ALA A 65 12.70 -22.97 1.70
N ARG A 66 12.41 -24.23 2.04
CA ARG A 66 12.45 -24.74 3.43
C ARG A 66 13.87 -24.91 3.97
N LYS A 67 14.88 -25.07 3.11
CA LYS A 67 16.28 -25.30 3.49
C LYS A 67 17.09 -24.00 3.57
N VAL A 68 16.64 -22.95 2.88
CA VAL A 68 17.30 -21.63 2.87
C VAL A 68 16.98 -20.90 4.17
N GLN A 69 18.02 -20.43 4.87
CA GLN A 69 17.90 -19.64 6.11
C GLN A 69 17.01 -20.28 7.20
N THR A 70 17.10 -21.61 7.32
CA THR A 70 16.40 -22.42 8.35
C THR A 70 16.51 -21.83 9.75
N ALA A 71 17.73 -21.58 10.23
CA ALA A 71 17.96 -21.06 11.59
C ALA A 71 17.17 -19.77 11.91
N VAL A 72 17.05 -18.86 10.94
CA VAL A 72 16.28 -17.60 11.08
C VAL A 72 14.78 -17.90 11.07
N THR A 73 14.33 -18.73 10.13
CA THR A 73 12.93 -19.17 9.99
C THR A 73 12.44 -19.90 11.24
N ASP A 74 13.26 -20.79 11.80
CA ASP A 74 12.95 -21.59 12.98
C ASP A 74 12.92 -20.73 14.25
N GLY A 75 13.74 -19.68 14.33
CA GLY A 75 13.63 -18.65 15.37
C GLY A 75 12.27 -17.95 15.36
N TYR A 76 11.82 -17.47 14.19
CA TYR A 76 10.49 -16.87 14.06
C TYR A 76 9.36 -17.86 14.40
N LYS A 77 9.46 -19.12 13.94
CA LYS A 77 8.49 -20.19 14.26
C LYS A 77 8.46 -20.51 15.76
N HIS A 78 9.62 -20.57 16.42
CA HIS A 78 9.72 -20.82 17.86
C HIS A 78 9.01 -19.73 18.67
N THR A 79 9.30 -18.46 18.39
CA THR A 79 8.59 -17.31 18.96
C THR A 79 7.09 -17.35 18.65
N GLY A 80 6.69 -17.77 17.44
CA GLY A 80 5.29 -17.99 17.07
C GLY A 80 4.59 -19.05 17.94
N ARG A 81 5.22 -20.19 18.22
CA ARG A 81 4.66 -21.24 19.10
C ARG A 81 4.54 -20.76 20.55
N LEU A 82 5.54 -20.04 21.07
CA LEU A 82 5.46 -19.43 22.41
C LEU A 82 4.28 -18.45 22.52
N LEU A 83 3.98 -17.69 21.45
CA LEU A 83 2.81 -16.82 21.37
C LEU A 83 1.49 -17.59 21.30
N GLN A 84 1.42 -18.74 20.65
CA GLN A 84 0.23 -19.60 20.67
C GLN A 84 -0.05 -20.17 22.07
N GLN A 85 1.00 -20.46 22.85
CA GLN A 85 0.88 -21.05 24.19
C GLN A 85 0.50 -20.03 25.27
N GLY A 86 1.18 -18.87 25.33
CA GLY A 86 1.00 -17.87 26.39
C GLY A 86 0.30 -16.56 25.97
N GLY A 87 -0.08 -16.44 24.68
CA GLY A 87 -0.69 -15.25 24.13
C GLY A 87 0.23 -14.02 24.10
N ILE A 88 -0.35 -12.87 23.77
CA ILE A 88 0.36 -11.57 23.72
C ILE A 88 0.87 -11.16 25.12
N SER A 89 0.21 -11.62 26.19
CA SER A 89 0.64 -11.47 27.59
C SER A 89 2.06 -11.98 27.86
N SER A 90 2.56 -12.94 27.07
CA SER A 90 3.93 -13.46 27.18
C SER A 90 4.99 -12.37 27.04
N PHE A 91 4.78 -11.35 26.20
CA PHE A 91 5.74 -10.25 26.02
C PHE A 91 5.90 -9.36 27.27
N PHE A 92 4.93 -9.40 28.20
CA PHE A 92 4.91 -8.56 29.39
C PHE A 92 5.17 -9.36 30.68
N ASN A 93 5.36 -10.68 30.58
CA ASN A 93 5.59 -11.56 31.70
C ASN A 93 7.09 -11.86 31.82
N ALA A 94 7.73 -11.35 32.88
CA ALA A 94 9.17 -11.54 33.15
C ALA A 94 9.58 -13.02 33.29
N ASN A 95 8.64 -13.94 33.58
CA ASN A 95 8.89 -15.38 33.64
C ASN A 95 8.71 -16.08 32.28
N SER A 96 8.31 -15.36 31.23
CA SER A 96 8.22 -15.89 29.87
C SER A 96 9.55 -15.72 29.13
N PRO A 97 9.97 -16.67 28.28
CA PRO A 97 11.10 -16.46 27.36
C PRO A 97 10.95 -15.23 26.45
N LEU A 98 9.71 -14.78 26.23
CA LEU A 98 9.38 -13.59 25.43
C LEU A 98 9.39 -12.27 26.24
N GLY A 99 9.56 -12.33 27.56
CA GLY A 99 9.52 -11.16 28.44
C GLY A 99 10.81 -10.32 28.43
N ASP A 100 11.93 -10.87 27.95
CA ASP A 100 13.18 -10.13 27.74
C ASP A 100 13.32 -9.76 26.24
N PRO A 101 13.28 -8.46 25.88
CA PRO A 101 13.46 -8.01 24.51
C PRO A 101 14.77 -8.45 23.85
N ASN A 102 15.83 -8.70 24.63
CA ASN A 102 17.13 -9.16 24.12
C ASN A 102 17.05 -10.57 23.54
N HIS A 103 16.13 -11.41 24.02
CA HIS A 103 15.92 -12.77 23.52
C HIS A 103 15.07 -12.84 22.25
N LEU A 104 14.38 -11.76 21.86
CA LEU A 104 13.53 -11.75 20.67
C LEU A 104 14.36 -11.79 19.37
N GLY A 105 15.54 -11.16 19.35
CA GLY A 105 16.49 -11.10 18.22
C GLY A 105 16.01 -10.35 16.97
N HIS A 106 14.70 -10.36 16.70
CA HIS A 106 14.03 -9.77 15.56
C HIS A 106 12.69 -9.13 15.99
N PRO A 107 12.15 -8.18 15.19
CA PRO A 107 10.81 -7.65 15.40
C PRO A 107 9.73 -8.75 15.44
N PRO A 108 8.77 -8.69 16.38
CA PRO A 108 7.85 -9.80 16.63
C PRO A 108 6.74 -9.97 15.59
N GLY A 109 6.55 -9.02 14.67
CA GLY A 109 5.41 -8.99 13.75
C GLY A 109 5.32 -10.21 12.83
N TYR A 110 6.47 -10.76 12.40
CA TYR A 110 6.46 -11.99 11.62
C TYR A 110 6.05 -13.20 12.46
N SER A 111 6.58 -13.34 13.68
CA SER A 111 6.19 -14.40 14.63
C SER A 111 4.71 -14.33 15.03
N ILE A 112 4.15 -13.11 15.15
CA ILE A 112 2.71 -12.90 15.38
C ILE A 112 1.89 -13.39 14.18
N LEU A 113 2.33 -13.12 12.94
CA LEU A 113 1.68 -13.66 11.75
C LEU A 113 1.77 -15.19 11.68
N ILE A 114 2.93 -15.78 12.03
CA ILE A 114 3.09 -17.25 12.12
C ILE A 114 2.09 -17.82 13.13
N ALA A 115 2.04 -17.26 14.34
CA ALA A 115 1.13 -17.71 15.39
C ALA A 115 -0.35 -17.65 14.94
N ALA A 116 -0.77 -16.55 14.31
CA ALA A 116 -2.12 -16.41 13.77
C ALA A 116 -2.41 -17.43 12.65
N THR A 117 -1.48 -17.58 11.70
CA THR A 117 -1.60 -18.53 10.58
C THR A 117 -1.70 -19.96 11.07
N PHE A 118 -0.82 -20.35 12.02
CA PHE A 118 -0.78 -21.71 12.55
C PHE A 118 -2.00 -22.03 13.43
N SER A 119 -2.57 -21.05 14.13
CA SER A 119 -3.82 -21.23 14.88
C SER A 119 -5.04 -21.40 13.97
N MET A 120 -5.03 -20.84 12.75
CA MET A 120 -6.13 -20.95 11.79
C MET A 120 -6.03 -22.15 10.86
N PHE A 121 -4.81 -22.55 10.46
CA PHE A 121 -4.57 -23.53 9.39
C PHE A 121 -3.64 -24.70 9.80
N GLY A 122 -3.26 -24.79 11.08
CA GLY A 122 -2.25 -25.73 11.58
C GLY A 122 -0.81 -25.30 11.24
N GLU A 123 0.18 -26.01 11.82
CA GLU A 123 1.61 -25.78 11.54
C GLU A 123 1.99 -26.17 10.11
N SER A 124 1.70 -25.26 9.17
CA SER A 124 1.85 -25.46 7.73
C SER A 124 2.59 -24.29 7.10
N ASP A 125 3.86 -24.54 6.76
CA ASP A 125 4.70 -23.65 5.97
C ASP A 125 4.04 -23.22 4.66
N ALA A 126 3.26 -24.13 4.04
CA ALA A 126 2.51 -23.85 2.83
C ALA A 126 1.44 -22.76 3.04
N SER A 127 0.72 -22.80 4.16
CA SER A 127 -0.32 -21.82 4.49
C SER A 127 0.28 -20.42 4.66
N LEU A 128 1.45 -20.34 5.31
CA LEU A 128 2.19 -19.10 5.50
C LEU A 128 2.77 -18.57 4.18
N GLN A 129 3.36 -19.43 3.35
CA GLN A 129 3.85 -19.08 2.01
C GLN A 129 2.71 -18.51 1.14
N LEU A 130 1.52 -19.11 1.16
CA LEU A 130 0.37 -18.64 0.38
C LEU A 130 -0.10 -17.23 0.81
N ILE A 131 -0.03 -16.90 2.11
CA ILE A 131 -0.33 -15.54 2.59
C ILE A 131 0.70 -14.52 2.07
N GLN A 132 1.99 -14.86 2.07
CA GLN A 132 3.04 -13.98 1.53
C GLN A 132 2.90 -13.80 0.01
N ILE A 133 2.65 -14.89 -0.72
CA ILE A 133 2.41 -14.90 -2.16
C ILE A 133 1.23 -13.99 -2.53
N LEU A 134 0.15 -14.05 -1.76
CA LEU A 134 -1.01 -13.16 -1.92
C LEU A 134 -0.64 -11.70 -1.66
N ALA A 135 0.08 -11.41 -0.58
CA ALA A 135 0.52 -10.05 -0.25
C ALA A 135 1.46 -9.45 -1.32
N ASP A 136 2.40 -10.25 -1.84
CA ASP A 136 3.34 -9.82 -2.88
C ASP A 136 2.65 -9.65 -4.25
N ALA A 137 1.64 -10.47 -4.56
CA ALA A 137 0.78 -10.26 -5.73
C ALA A 137 -0.04 -8.97 -5.61
N ILE A 138 -0.54 -8.62 -4.42
CA ILE A 138 -1.19 -7.32 -4.16
C ILE A 138 -0.17 -6.18 -4.30
N ALA A 139 1.07 -6.34 -3.83
CA ALA A 139 2.12 -5.33 -3.95
C ALA A 139 2.37 -4.91 -5.41
N ALA A 140 2.38 -5.84 -6.36
CA ALA A 140 2.48 -5.54 -7.79
C ALA A 140 1.33 -4.64 -8.30
N VAL A 141 0.10 -4.85 -7.80
CA VAL A 141 -1.06 -3.99 -8.10
C VAL A 141 -0.92 -2.61 -7.46
N VAL A 142 -0.40 -2.52 -6.23
CA VAL A 142 -0.16 -1.23 -5.57
C VAL A 142 0.89 -0.42 -6.32
N VAL A 143 1.95 -1.04 -6.84
CA VAL A 143 2.93 -0.36 -7.72
C VAL A 143 2.27 0.19 -8.98
N TYR A 144 1.40 -0.58 -9.65
CA TYR A 144 0.59 -0.07 -10.77
C TYR A 144 -0.24 1.16 -10.36
N LEU A 145 -0.90 1.10 -9.20
CA LEU A 145 -1.76 2.19 -8.72
C LEU A 145 -0.98 3.46 -8.32
N ILE A 146 0.24 3.33 -7.78
CA ILE A 146 1.16 4.44 -7.53
C ILE A 146 1.61 5.05 -8.85
N ALA A 147 2.09 4.22 -9.79
CA ALA A 147 2.57 4.70 -11.08
C ALA A 147 1.43 5.35 -11.90
N LEU A 148 0.19 4.86 -11.80
CA LEU A 148 -0.99 5.47 -12.43
C LEU A 148 -1.37 6.82 -11.79
N ALA A 149 -1.04 7.05 -10.52
CA ALA A 149 -1.29 8.32 -9.84
C ALA A 149 -0.28 9.41 -10.22
N LEU A 150 0.93 9.02 -10.63
CA LEU A 150 2.08 9.89 -10.91
C LEU A 150 2.40 10.06 -12.41
N LEU A 151 2.10 9.04 -13.23
CA LEU A 151 2.50 8.92 -14.64
C LEU A 151 1.28 8.58 -15.52
N ASN A 152 1.52 8.13 -16.76
CA ASN A 152 0.46 7.67 -17.64
C ASN A 152 0.14 6.16 -17.47
N SER A 153 -1.01 5.74 -18.00
CA SER A 153 -1.51 4.36 -17.86
C SER A 153 -0.64 3.29 -18.52
N ALA A 154 0.09 3.61 -19.59
CA ALA A 154 0.99 2.67 -20.26
C ALA A 154 2.20 2.37 -19.37
N ILE A 155 2.89 3.41 -18.87
CA ILE A 155 4.02 3.26 -17.97
C ILE A 155 3.59 2.58 -16.67
N ALA A 156 2.41 2.92 -16.13
CA ALA A 156 1.87 2.27 -14.94
C ALA A 156 1.68 0.76 -15.15
N THR A 157 1.10 0.36 -16.29
CA THR A 157 0.87 -1.05 -16.63
C THR A 157 2.19 -1.81 -16.77
N ILE A 158 3.19 -1.20 -17.42
CA ILE A 158 4.54 -1.76 -17.54
C ILE A 158 5.17 -1.93 -16.15
N ALA A 159 5.11 -0.91 -15.27
CA ALA A 159 5.66 -0.98 -13.92
C ALA A 159 5.06 -2.13 -13.08
N GLY A 160 3.73 -2.28 -13.09
CA GLY A 160 3.07 -3.38 -12.41
C GLY A 160 3.41 -4.76 -13.00
N LEU A 161 3.51 -4.88 -14.32
CA LEU A 161 3.92 -6.12 -14.98
C LEU A 161 5.39 -6.47 -14.72
N LEU A 162 6.30 -5.50 -14.67
CA LEU A 162 7.69 -5.74 -14.29
C LEU A 162 7.80 -6.31 -12.87
N VAL A 163 7.04 -5.78 -11.90
CA VAL A 163 6.99 -6.32 -10.52
C VAL A 163 6.27 -7.68 -10.46
N ALA A 164 5.25 -7.89 -11.29
CA ALA A 164 4.57 -9.18 -11.39
C ALA A 164 5.51 -10.30 -11.90
N LEU A 165 6.34 -10.00 -12.90
CA LEU A 165 7.19 -10.96 -13.61
C LEU A 165 8.64 -11.06 -13.08
N ALA A 166 9.10 -10.12 -12.23
CA ALA A 166 10.47 -10.08 -11.73
C ALA A 166 10.84 -11.36 -10.94
N PRO A 167 11.84 -12.16 -11.42
CA PRO A 167 12.21 -13.42 -10.77
C PRO A 167 12.63 -13.28 -9.31
N GLN A 168 13.29 -12.16 -8.97
CA GLN A 168 13.69 -11.89 -7.59
C GLN A 168 12.49 -11.80 -6.65
N PHE A 169 11.41 -11.10 -7.03
CA PHE A 169 10.23 -10.98 -6.17
C PHE A 169 9.45 -12.29 -6.09
N THR A 170 9.32 -13.03 -7.20
CA THR A 170 8.66 -14.34 -7.19
C THR A 170 9.38 -15.34 -6.29
N TYR A 171 10.72 -15.35 -6.27
CA TYR A 171 11.52 -16.20 -5.38
C TYR A 171 11.41 -15.75 -3.90
N ASN A 172 11.52 -14.44 -3.63
CA ASN A 172 11.42 -13.92 -2.25
C ASN A 172 10.04 -14.11 -1.63
N SER A 173 8.96 -14.11 -2.41
CA SER A 173 7.60 -14.36 -1.90
C SER A 173 7.40 -15.78 -1.31
N VAL A 174 8.26 -16.73 -1.69
CA VAL A 174 8.21 -18.14 -1.29
C VAL A 174 9.11 -18.44 -0.07
N MET A 175 10.12 -17.60 0.20
CA MET A 175 10.97 -17.74 1.38
C MET A 175 10.22 -17.32 2.65
N LEU A 176 10.39 -18.07 3.75
CA LEU A 176 9.68 -17.84 5.02
C LEU A 176 10.33 -16.74 5.87
N LEU A 177 10.48 -15.57 5.27
CA LEU A 177 11.05 -14.38 5.89
C LEU A 177 10.14 -13.14 5.68
N PRO A 178 10.19 -12.16 6.59
CA PRO A 178 9.37 -10.96 6.51
C PRO A 178 9.71 -9.99 5.36
N ASP A 179 10.78 -10.23 4.59
CA ASP A 179 11.27 -9.38 3.49
C ASP A 179 10.16 -8.88 2.57
N SER A 180 9.58 -9.79 1.77
CA SER A 180 8.54 -9.50 0.77
C SER A 180 7.29 -8.92 1.44
N LEU A 181 6.88 -9.47 2.58
CA LEU A 181 5.69 -9.03 3.30
C LEU A 181 5.80 -7.58 3.81
N SER A 182 6.98 -7.16 4.26
CA SER A 182 7.22 -5.80 4.77
C SER A 182 7.06 -4.71 3.70
N VAL A 183 7.20 -5.05 2.42
CA VAL A 183 7.09 -4.10 1.31
C VAL A 183 5.64 -3.63 1.10
N LEU A 184 4.64 -4.50 1.32
CA LEU A 184 3.24 -4.14 1.05
C LEU A 184 2.73 -2.96 1.91
N PRO A 185 2.92 -2.93 3.25
CA PRO A 185 2.59 -1.76 4.06
C PRO A 185 3.30 -0.48 3.59
N ILE A 186 4.58 -0.54 3.21
CA ILE A 186 5.33 0.60 2.69
C ILE A 186 4.70 1.14 1.39
N LEU A 187 4.39 0.25 0.44
CA LEU A 187 3.76 0.64 -0.82
C LEU A 187 2.37 1.26 -0.59
N LEU A 188 1.58 0.70 0.34
CA LEU A 188 0.30 1.30 0.72
C LEU A 188 0.48 2.69 1.35
N ALA A 189 1.51 2.89 2.18
CA ALA A 189 1.83 4.19 2.77
C ALA A 189 2.18 5.23 1.68
N ILE A 190 3.02 4.85 0.70
CA ILE A 190 3.35 5.69 -0.45
C ILE A 190 2.10 5.98 -1.31
N TYR A 191 1.24 4.99 -1.53
CA TYR A 191 0.00 5.16 -2.27
C TYR A 191 -0.98 6.12 -1.59
N PHE A 192 -1.16 6.02 -0.27
CA PHE A 192 -1.99 6.98 0.47
C PHE A 192 -1.38 8.37 0.49
N LEU A 193 -0.06 8.51 0.56
CA LEU A 193 0.62 9.80 0.51
C LEU A 193 0.48 10.49 -0.86
N THR A 194 0.64 9.75 -1.97
CA THR A 194 0.41 10.30 -3.33
C THR A 194 -1.04 10.72 -3.56
N ARG A 195 -2.02 10.09 -2.88
CA ARG A 195 -3.42 10.56 -2.87
C ARG A 195 -3.64 11.75 -1.94
N ALA A 196 -2.93 11.84 -0.81
CA ALA A 196 -3.00 12.96 0.11
C ALA A 196 -2.67 14.29 -0.59
N TYR A 197 -1.71 14.30 -1.52
CA TYR A 197 -1.31 15.49 -2.30
C TYR A 197 -2.49 16.27 -2.89
N LYS A 198 -3.52 15.59 -3.38
CA LYS A 198 -4.71 16.23 -3.99
C LYS A 198 -5.79 16.62 -2.98
N ARG A 199 -5.79 16.04 -1.78
CA ARG A 199 -6.79 16.22 -0.70
C ARG A 199 -6.15 15.87 0.66
N PRO A 200 -5.36 16.77 1.27
CA PRO A 200 -4.73 16.51 2.56
C PRO A 200 -5.80 16.27 3.64
N ARG A 201 -5.60 15.24 4.45
CA ARG A 201 -6.42 14.90 5.61
C ARG A 201 -5.52 14.33 6.70
N LEU A 202 -5.67 14.79 7.94
CA LEU A 202 -4.86 14.34 9.08
C LEU A 202 -4.89 12.80 9.23
N LEU A 203 -6.07 12.20 9.07
CA LEU A 203 -6.26 10.75 9.11
C LEU A 203 -5.38 10.00 8.08
N THR A 204 -5.15 10.57 6.90
CA THR A 204 -4.28 9.94 5.89
C THR A 204 -2.84 9.85 6.39
N PHE A 205 -2.31 10.89 7.04
CA PHE A 205 -0.97 10.87 7.63
C PHE A 205 -0.87 9.89 8.81
N VAL A 206 -1.91 9.78 9.63
CA VAL A 206 -1.98 8.76 10.70
C VAL A 206 -1.94 7.34 10.12
N VAL A 207 -2.70 7.07 9.06
CA VAL A 207 -2.69 5.77 8.35
C VAL A 207 -1.32 5.49 7.71
N VAL A 208 -0.69 6.49 7.09
CA VAL A 208 0.67 6.38 6.53
C VAL A 208 1.68 6.03 7.62
N GLY A 209 1.67 6.72 8.76
CA GLY A 209 2.53 6.43 9.90
C GLY A 209 2.29 5.03 10.49
N ALA A 210 1.03 4.62 10.63
CA ALA A 210 0.67 3.28 11.11
C ALA A 210 1.15 2.17 10.16
N LEU A 211 1.07 2.37 8.84
CA LEU A 211 1.56 1.41 7.84
C LEU A 211 3.10 1.30 7.84
N VAL A 212 3.83 2.41 8.01
CA VAL A 212 5.28 2.38 8.19
C VAL A 212 5.66 1.69 9.51
N GLY A 213 4.93 1.97 10.60
CA GLY A 213 5.10 1.28 11.89
C GLY A 213 4.85 -0.23 11.81
N LEU A 214 3.81 -0.66 11.09
CA LEU A 214 3.53 -2.06 10.81
C LEU A 214 4.66 -2.71 10.00
N SER A 215 5.23 -2.00 9.02
CA SER A 215 6.43 -2.48 8.33
C SER A 215 7.64 -2.60 9.28
N CYS A 216 7.81 -1.70 10.24
CA CYS A 216 8.90 -1.79 11.23
C CYS A 216 8.76 -3.03 12.13
N TRP A 217 7.52 -3.41 12.47
CA TRP A 217 7.21 -4.64 13.21
C TRP A 217 7.53 -5.93 12.43
N LEU A 218 7.57 -5.88 11.09
CA LEU A 218 8.05 -6.98 10.25
C LEU A 218 9.56 -6.91 10.02
N ARG A 219 10.09 -5.71 9.77
CA ARG A 219 11.48 -5.45 9.40
C ARG A 219 11.92 -4.08 9.93
N ALA A 220 12.78 -4.07 10.93
CA ALA A 220 13.28 -2.85 11.57
C ALA A 220 13.92 -1.85 10.59
N ASN A 221 14.48 -2.33 9.47
CA ASN A 221 15.05 -1.49 8.40
C ASN A 221 14.07 -0.43 7.86
N ALA A 222 12.75 -0.68 7.93
CA ALA A 222 11.72 0.27 7.53
C ALA A 222 11.68 1.55 8.40
N LEU A 223 12.28 1.52 9.60
CA LEU A 223 12.34 2.66 10.52
C LEU A 223 13.08 3.85 9.90
N LEU A 224 14.10 3.59 9.06
CA LEU A 224 14.82 4.63 8.32
C LEU A 224 13.92 5.39 7.33
N LEU A 225 12.84 4.78 6.84
CA LEU A 225 11.94 5.41 5.87
C LEU A 225 11.06 6.49 6.53
N ALA A 226 10.73 6.34 7.82
CA ALA A 226 9.88 7.26 8.56
C ALA A 226 10.39 8.73 8.55
N PRO A 227 11.66 9.04 8.91
CA PRO A 227 12.15 10.42 8.86
C PRO A 227 12.21 10.99 7.45
N PHE A 228 12.55 10.19 6.42
CA PHE A 228 12.54 10.67 5.03
C PHE A 228 11.12 11.03 4.56
N MET A 229 10.12 10.18 4.85
CA MET A 229 8.72 10.50 4.54
C MET A 229 8.23 11.73 5.31
N ALA A 230 8.58 11.85 6.60
CA ALA A 230 8.25 13.02 7.41
C ALA A 230 8.87 14.32 6.88
N ALA A 231 10.13 14.28 6.42
CA ALA A 231 10.81 15.43 5.83
C ALA A 231 10.25 15.82 4.44
N ILE A 232 9.74 14.86 3.67
CA ILE A 232 9.12 15.10 2.36
C ILE A 232 7.72 15.70 2.49
N VAL A 233 6.97 15.42 3.55
CA VAL A 233 5.58 15.93 3.72
C VAL A 233 5.51 17.48 3.62
N PRO A 234 6.32 18.28 4.34
CA PRO A 234 6.35 19.74 4.18
C PRO A 234 6.84 20.26 2.82
N LEU A 235 7.37 19.41 1.94
CA LEU A 235 7.75 19.78 0.57
C LEU A 235 6.64 19.48 -0.45
N LEU A 236 5.60 18.75 -0.03
CA LEU A 236 4.46 18.36 -0.86
C LEU A 236 3.19 19.21 -0.63
N PHE A 237 3.15 20.06 0.40
CA PHE A 237 1.99 20.83 0.83
C PHE A 237 2.37 22.26 1.23
#